data_AF-A0A7Y2AAI5-F1
#
_entry.id   AF-A0A7Y2AAI5-F1
#
_cell.length_a   1.000
_cell.length_b   1.000
_cell.length_c   1.000
_cell.angle_alpha   90.00
_cell.angle_beta   90.00
_cell.angle_gamma   90.00
#
_symmetry.space_group_name_H-M   'P 1'
#
loop_
_entity.id
_entity.type
_entity.pdbx_description
1 polymer ?
#
loop_
_entity_poly.entity_id
_entity_poly.type
_entity_poly.pdbx_seq_one_letter_code
_entity_poly.pdbx_strand_id
1 'polypeptide(L)'
;MLSKNEEDYLKVLYHLVNEEDGEEVSSKSLADYLEISPASVSGMLKKLKGKELVTHEKYGKLSLSDKGHDIALTLIRKHRLWETFLHRHMNFSWDEVHDVAEQLEHIRSTKLIDELERFLDYPKQDPHGDPIPDAKGRIQSLETVALSTLEVGDKCRLISVSDGSVAFLKYVSQIGLALSSEIEVLDHREFDGSLLIRFNDKEESVSRTFAEFVFVEKI
;
A
#
# COMPACT_ATOMS: atom_id res chain seq x y z
N MET A 1 6.12 1.62 -25.73
CA MET A 1 5.76 0.60 -24.73
C MET A 1 6.74 0.67 -23.57
N LEU A 2 6.28 0.48 -22.34
CA LEU A 2 7.14 0.44 -21.16
C LEU A 2 7.60 -1.00 -20.87
N SER A 3 8.81 -1.16 -20.36
CA SER A 3 9.26 -2.43 -19.76
C SER A 3 8.67 -2.61 -18.37
N LYS A 4 8.61 -3.85 -17.86
CA LYS A 4 8.22 -4.15 -16.48
C LYS A 4 8.98 -3.26 -15.47
N ASN A 5 10.31 -3.23 -15.55
CA ASN A 5 11.12 -2.39 -14.66
C ASN A 5 10.82 -0.88 -14.78
N GLU A 6 10.27 -0.39 -15.89
CA GLU A 6 9.89 1.03 -15.96
C GLU A 6 8.56 1.28 -15.23
N GLU A 7 7.68 0.30 -15.23
CA GLU A 7 6.40 0.30 -14.53
C GLU A 7 6.60 0.20 -13.03
N ASP A 8 7.45 -0.72 -12.58
CA ASP A 8 7.80 -0.91 -11.17
C ASP A 8 8.33 0.41 -10.57
N TYR A 9 9.20 1.11 -11.31
CA TYR A 9 9.71 2.42 -10.87
C TYR A 9 8.62 3.47 -10.71
N LEU A 10 7.63 3.51 -11.60
CA LEU A 10 6.54 4.49 -11.49
C LEU A 10 5.64 4.16 -10.29
N LYS A 11 5.37 2.87 -10.05
CA LYS A 11 4.61 2.40 -8.88
C LYS A 11 5.33 2.74 -7.57
N VAL A 12 6.62 2.47 -7.48
CA VAL A 12 7.42 2.82 -6.29
C VAL A 12 7.52 4.32 -6.09
N LEU A 13 7.70 5.10 -7.16
CA LEU A 13 7.69 6.57 -7.05
C LEU A 13 6.35 7.09 -6.55
N TYR A 14 5.25 6.48 -6.97
CA TYR A 14 3.93 6.85 -6.46
C TYR A 14 3.83 6.57 -4.95
N HIS A 15 4.23 5.38 -4.52
CA HIS A 15 4.21 4.98 -3.11
C HIS A 15 5.04 5.92 -2.23
N LEU A 16 6.30 6.18 -2.60
CA LEU A 16 7.20 7.04 -1.82
C LEU A 16 6.76 8.52 -1.77
N VAL A 17 6.04 9.02 -2.79
CA VAL A 17 5.51 10.40 -2.78
C VAL A 17 4.24 10.53 -1.94
N ASN A 18 3.35 9.54 -2.00
CA ASN A 18 1.98 9.66 -1.48
C ASN A 18 1.74 8.96 -0.14
N GLU A 19 2.54 7.96 0.24
CA GLU A 19 2.28 7.13 1.42
C GLU A 19 3.29 7.35 2.56
N GLU A 20 4.51 7.83 2.29
CA GLU A 20 5.52 8.12 3.33
C GLU A 20 5.54 9.59 3.82
N ASP A 21 4.51 10.41 3.52
CA ASP A 21 4.46 11.85 3.81
C ASP A 21 5.70 12.64 3.32
N GLY A 22 6.43 12.06 2.35
CA GLY A 22 7.65 12.60 1.81
C GLY A 22 7.37 13.56 0.67
N GLU A 23 7.49 14.87 0.92
CA GLU A 23 7.60 15.87 -0.17
C GLU A 23 8.82 15.62 -1.10
N GLU A 24 9.69 14.65 -0.76
CA GLU A 24 11.02 14.48 -1.35
C GLU A 24 11.41 12.99 -1.52
N VAL A 25 11.20 12.42 -2.71
CA VAL A 25 11.81 11.10 -3.03
C VAL A 25 13.24 11.30 -3.49
N SER A 26 14.19 10.83 -2.67
CA SER A 26 15.60 10.83 -3.02
C SER A 26 15.94 9.61 -3.90
N SER A 27 16.94 9.74 -4.78
CA SER A 27 17.48 8.58 -5.51
C SER A 27 18.00 7.48 -4.59
N LYS A 28 18.35 7.82 -3.35
CA LYS A 28 18.78 6.86 -2.34
C LYS A 28 17.59 6.06 -1.82
N SER A 29 16.51 6.72 -1.42
CA SER A 29 15.27 6.06 -0.98
C SER A 29 14.74 5.11 -2.05
N LEU A 30 14.77 5.54 -3.32
CA LEU A 30 14.37 4.69 -4.45
C LEU A 30 15.32 3.50 -4.67
N ALA A 31 16.62 3.68 -4.46
CA ALA A 31 17.60 2.60 -4.57
C ALA A 31 17.44 1.57 -3.44
N ASP A 32 17.20 2.05 -2.22
CA ASP A 32 17.00 1.23 -1.03
C ASP A 32 15.71 0.42 -1.17
N TYR A 33 14.59 1.04 -1.57
CA TYR A 33 13.30 0.36 -1.77
C TYR A 33 13.34 -0.69 -2.89
N LEU A 34 13.99 -0.37 -4.01
CA LEU A 34 14.11 -1.29 -5.15
C LEU A 34 15.26 -2.30 -4.99
N GLU A 35 16.03 -2.23 -3.90
CA GLU A 35 17.21 -3.07 -3.63
C GLU A 35 18.24 -3.10 -4.77
N ILE A 36 18.53 -1.94 -5.36
CA ILE A 36 19.44 -1.80 -6.51
C ILE A 36 20.48 -0.70 -6.30
N SER A 37 21.51 -0.69 -7.14
CA SER A 37 22.54 0.34 -7.05
C SER A 37 22.01 1.74 -7.39
N PRO A 38 22.49 2.81 -6.72
CA PRO A 38 22.15 4.20 -7.08
C PRO A 38 22.46 4.58 -8.54
N ALA A 39 23.45 3.92 -9.15
CA ALA A 39 23.79 4.11 -10.57
C ALA A 39 22.69 3.55 -11.49
N SER A 40 22.10 2.40 -11.14
CA SER A 40 20.96 1.82 -11.86
C SER A 40 19.76 2.77 -11.82
N VAL A 41 19.47 3.32 -10.63
CA VAL A 41 18.40 4.32 -10.44
C VAL A 41 18.63 5.53 -11.35
N SER A 42 19.82 6.14 -11.30
CA SER A 42 20.14 7.32 -12.12
C SER A 42 19.95 7.08 -13.62
N GLY A 43 20.34 5.89 -14.10
CA GLY A 43 20.13 5.47 -15.48
C GLY A 43 18.64 5.35 -15.84
N MET A 44 17.84 4.74 -14.98
CA MET A 44 16.40 4.58 -15.20
C MET A 44 15.67 5.93 -15.15
N LEU A 45 15.99 6.80 -14.18
CA LEU A 45 15.38 8.13 -14.08
C LEU A 45 15.65 8.98 -15.34
N LYS A 46 16.86 8.89 -15.91
CA LYS A 46 17.17 9.55 -17.19
C LYS A 46 16.28 9.01 -18.33
N LYS A 47 16.04 7.69 -18.35
CA LYS A 47 15.19 7.03 -19.35
C LYS A 47 13.71 7.44 -19.20
N LEU A 48 13.19 7.43 -17.97
CA LEU A 48 11.82 7.86 -17.67
C LEU A 48 11.61 9.35 -17.96
N LYS A 49 12.61 10.20 -17.67
CA LYS A 49 12.58 11.62 -18.02
C LYS A 49 12.54 11.83 -19.53
N GLY A 50 13.32 11.06 -20.30
CA GLY A 50 13.26 11.07 -21.76
C GLY A 50 11.91 10.61 -22.34
N LYS A 51 11.07 9.94 -21.54
CA LYS A 51 9.70 9.54 -21.87
C LYS A 51 8.62 10.48 -21.30
N GLU A 52 9.03 11.55 -20.63
CA GLU A 52 8.17 12.54 -19.98
C GLU A 52 7.28 11.94 -18.87
N LEU A 53 7.77 10.90 -18.17
CA LEU A 53 7.04 10.21 -17.11
C LEU A 53 7.43 10.66 -15.70
N VAL A 54 8.57 11.31 -15.58
CA VAL A 54 9.05 11.91 -14.33
C VAL A 54 9.51 13.33 -14.60
N THR A 55 9.29 14.21 -13.64
CA THR A 55 9.84 15.55 -13.60
C THR A 55 11.00 15.60 -12.61
N HIS A 56 11.87 16.58 -12.84
CA HIS A 56 12.97 16.87 -11.95
C HIS A 56 12.84 18.34 -11.61
N GLU A 57 12.48 18.68 -10.38
CA GLU A 57 12.44 20.07 -9.98
C GLU A 57 13.86 20.60 -9.74
N LYS A 58 13.98 21.94 -9.70
CA LYS A 58 15.17 22.58 -9.13
C LYS A 58 15.34 22.04 -7.71
N TYR A 59 16.60 21.83 -7.29
CA TYR A 59 16.99 21.22 -6.01
C TYR A 59 16.96 19.69 -5.90
N GLY A 60 16.64 18.96 -6.97
CA GLY A 60 16.84 17.51 -7.02
C GLY A 60 15.65 16.67 -6.60
N LYS A 61 14.47 17.29 -6.43
CA LYS A 61 13.21 16.59 -6.16
C LYS A 61 12.78 15.81 -7.40
N LEU A 62 12.53 14.52 -7.22
CA LEU A 62 12.03 13.62 -8.24
C LEU A 62 10.53 13.43 -8.02
N SER A 63 9.74 13.63 -9.06
CA SER A 63 8.28 13.46 -8.99
C SER A 63 7.75 12.82 -10.27
N LEU A 64 6.58 12.20 -10.18
CA LEU A 64 5.86 11.75 -11.36
C LEU A 64 5.32 12.96 -12.14
N SER A 65 5.35 12.90 -13.46
CA SER A 65 4.50 13.78 -14.27
C SER A 65 3.05 13.28 -14.21
N ASP A 66 2.08 14.07 -14.65
CA ASP A 66 0.67 13.62 -14.74
C ASP A 66 0.55 12.28 -15.49
N LYS A 67 1.30 12.13 -16.59
CA LYS A 67 1.33 10.89 -17.38
C LYS A 67 1.99 9.72 -16.62
N GLY A 68 3.04 9.98 -15.84
CA GLY A 68 3.65 8.96 -14.98
C GLY A 68 2.71 8.53 -13.86
N HIS A 69 2.00 9.50 -13.30
CA HIS A 69 1.00 9.31 -12.25
C HIS A 69 -0.16 8.43 -12.72
N ASP A 70 -0.74 8.72 -13.88
CA ASP A 70 -1.81 7.92 -14.48
C ASP A 70 -1.39 6.45 -14.73
N ILE A 71 -0.14 6.25 -15.17
CA ILE A 71 0.41 4.91 -15.40
C ILE A 71 0.60 4.18 -14.06
N ALA A 72 1.16 4.84 -13.05
CA ALA A 72 1.34 4.27 -11.71
C ALA A 72 -0.01 3.83 -11.12
N LEU A 73 -1.02 4.70 -11.16
CA LEU A 73 -2.38 4.39 -10.69
C LEU A 73 -3.02 3.23 -11.46
N THR A 74 -2.78 3.15 -12.77
CA THR A 74 -3.25 2.02 -13.58
C THR A 74 -2.61 0.70 -13.12
N LEU A 75 -1.33 0.71 -12.75
CA LEU A 75 -0.63 -0.48 -12.23
C LEU A 75 -1.15 -0.85 -10.84
N ILE A 76 -1.30 0.12 -9.94
CA ILE A 76 -1.84 -0.07 -8.59
C ILE A 76 -3.26 -0.66 -8.66
N ARG A 77 -4.12 -0.12 -9.53
CA ARG A 77 -5.47 -0.68 -9.78
C ARG A 77 -5.41 -2.14 -10.20
N LYS A 78 -4.51 -2.51 -11.11
CA LYS A 78 -4.38 -3.90 -11.55
C LYS A 78 -3.86 -4.80 -10.44
N HIS A 79 -2.84 -4.35 -9.71
CA HIS A 79 -2.26 -5.08 -8.58
C HIS A 79 -3.35 -5.43 -7.57
N ARG A 80 -4.06 -4.42 -7.07
CA ARG A 80 -5.11 -4.55 -6.06
C ARG A 80 -6.28 -5.40 -6.51
N LEU A 81 -6.68 -5.33 -7.78
CA LEU A 81 -7.70 -6.21 -8.36
C LEU A 81 -7.23 -7.68 -8.41
N TRP A 82 -5.97 -7.93 -8.77
CA TRP A 82 -5.41 -9.28 -8.76
C TRP A 82 -5.30 -9.84 -7.35
N GLU A 83 -4.85 -9.05 -6.38
CA GLU A 83 -4.81 -9.46 -4.97
C GLU A 83 -6.21 -9.82 -4.46
N THR A 84 -7.19 -8.97 -4.75
CA THR A 84 -8.60 -9.23 -4.40
C THR A 84 -9.10 -10.54 -4.99
N PHE A 85 -8.80 -10.81 -6.26
CA PHE A 85 -9.18 -12.05 -6.92
C PHE A 85 -8.51 -13.28 -6.31
N LEU A 86 -7.18 -13.22 -6.11
CA LEU A 86 -6.41 -14.31 -5.55
C LEU A 86 -6.90 -14.66 -4.14
N HIS A 87 -7.14 -13.64 -3.32
CA HIS A 87 -7.63 -13.80 -1.96
C HIS A 87 -9.05 -14.39 -1.92
N ARG A 88 -10.00 -13.80 -2.65
CA ARG A 88 -11.42 -14.19 -2.58
C ARG A 88 -11.76 -15.48 -3.32
N HIS A 89 -11.00 -15.83 -4.37
CA HIS A 89 -11.40 -16.91 -5.29
C HIS A 89 -10.34 -18.00 -5.48
N MET A 90 -9.09 -17.78 -5.10
CA MET A 90 -8.01 -18.76 -5.31
C MET A 90 -7.40 -19.30 -4.00
N ASN A 91 -8.00 -18.98 -2.84
CA ASN A 91 -7.57 -19.45 -1.53
C ASN A 91 -6.11 -19.05 -1.18
N PHE A 92 -5.70 -17.87 -1.63
CA PHE A 92 -4.46 -17.24 -1.18
C PHE A 92 -4.74 -16.45 0.10
N SER A 93 -3.85 -16.53 1.08
CA SER A 93 -3.89 -15.58 2.19
C SER A 93 -3.43 -14.20 1.71
N TRP A 94 -3.86 -13.14 2.38
CA TRP A 94 -3.43 -11.78 2.07
C TRP A 94 -1.90 -11.55 2.19
N ASP A 95 -1.12 -12.43 2.84
CA ASP A 95 0.35 -12.36 2.83
C ASP A 95 1.00 -13.12 1.65
N GLU A 96 0.22 -13.88 0.88
CA GLU A 96 0.67 -14.64 -0.30
C GLU A 96 0.31 -13.95 -1.63
N VAL A 97 -0.65 -13.03 -1.64
CA VAL A 97 -1.19 -12.45 -2.88
C VAL A 97 -0.21 -11.53 -3.61
N HIS A 98 0.64 -10.81 -2.87
CA HIS A 98 1.50 -9.76 -3.41
C HIS A 98 2.42 -10.27 -4.53
N ASP A 99 3.18 -11.34 -4.27
CA ASP A 99 4.16 -11.90 -5.21
C ASP A 99 3.55 -12.33 -6.55
N VAL A 100 2.30 -12.80 -6.52
CA VAL A 100 1.58 -13.24 -7.71
C VAL A 100 0.93 -12.05 -8.42
N ALA A 101 0.35 -11.11 -7.68
CA ALA A 101 -0.21 -9.88 -8.23
C ALA A 101 0.85 -9.03 -8.96
N GLU A 102 2.06 -8.94 -8.41
CA GLU A 102 3.24 -8.29 -9.01
C GLU A 102 3.61 -8.86 -10.38
N GLN A 103 3.31 -10.14 -10.63
CA GLN A 103 3.54 -10.77 -11.94
C GLN A 103 2.41 -10.46 -12.92
N LEU A 104 1.17 -10.44 -12.42
CA LEU A 104 -0.05 -10.30 -13.23
C LEU A 104 -0.38 -8.85 -13.60
N GLU A 105 0.06 -7.86 -12.83
CA GLU A 105 -0.26 -6.43 -13.06
C GLU A 105 0.26 -5.89 -14.40
N HIS A 106 1.32 -6.49 -14.95
CA HIS A 106 1.91 -6.06 -16.23
C HIS A 106 1.13 -6.56 -17.45
N ILE A 107 0.06 -7.34 -17.25
CA ILE A 107 -0.82 -7.76 -18.35
C ILE A 107 -1.45 -6.52 -19.01
N ARG A 108 -1.40 -6.49 -20.34
CA ARG A 108 -1.74 -5.32 -21.15
C ARG A 108 -3.21 -5.21 -21.51
N SER A 109 -3.96 -6.31 -21.42
CA SER A 109 -5.36 -6.33 -21.81
C SER A 109 -6.21 -5.52 -20.82
N THR A 110 -6.61 -4.31 -21.22
CA THR A 110 -7.55 -3.49 -20.43
C THR A 110 -8.88 -4.22 -20.25
N LYS A 111 -9.37 -4.85 -21.32
CA LYS A 111 -10.58 -5.68 -21.27
C LYS A 111 -10.50 -6.75 -20.18
N LEU A 112 -9.35 -7.43 -20.01
CA LEU A 112 -9.22 -8.45 -18.95
C LEU A 112 -9.41 -7.83 -17.56
N ILE A 113 -8.82 -6.66 -17.32
CA ILE A 113 -8.89 -5.97 -16.03
C ILE A 113 -10.30 -5.44 -15.76
N ASP A 114 -10.97 -4.91 -16.77
CA ASP A 114 -12.36 -4.43 -16.65
C ASP A 114 -13.33 -5.60 -16.38
N GLU A 115 -13.10 -6.75 -17.03
CA GLU A 115 -13.85 -7.99 -16.78
C GLU A 115 -13.57 -8.57 -15.39
N LEU A 116 -12.33 -8.48 -14.92
CA LEU A 116 -11.92 -8.88 -13.57
C LEU A 116 -12.60 -8.01 -12.51
N GLU A 117 -12.55 -6.69 -12.65
CA GLU A 117 -13.23 -5.76 -11.74
C GLU A 117 -14.74 -6.04 -11.68
N ARG A 118 -15.37 -6.25 -12.85
CA ARG A 118 -16.79 -6.61 -12.91
C ARG A 118 -17.08 -7.96 -12.26
N PHE A 119 -16.21 -8.95 -12.46
CA PHE A 119 -16.34 -10.27 -11.83
C PHE A 119 -16.28 -10.18 -10.30
N LEU A 120 -15.44 -9.28 -9.77
CA LEU A 120 -15.27 -9.03 -8.34
C LEU A 120 -16.37 -8.14 -7.72
N ASP A 121 -17.38 -7.76 -8.51
CA ASP A 121 -18.46 -6.85 -8.13
C ASP A 121 -17.96 -5.45 -7.71
N TYR A 122 -17.03 -4.88 -8.49
CA TYR A 122 -16.52 -3.52 -8.34
C TYR A 122 -15.99 -3.19 -6.93
N PRO A 123 -15.03 -4.00 -6.40
CA PRO A 123 -14.50 -3.82 -5.06
C PRO A 123 -13.87 -2.43 -4.90
N LYS A 124 -14.01 -1.84 -3.71
CA LYS A 124 -13.45 -0.52 -3.37
C LYS A 124 -12.11 -0.59 -2.67
N GLN A 125 -11.81 -1.73 -2.06
CA GLN A 125 -10.59 -1.99 -1.32
C GLN A 125 -10.05 -3.37 -1.68
N ASP A 126 -8.75 -3.52 -1.58
CA ASP A 126 -8.06 -4.80 -1.68
C ASP A 126 -8.15 -5.61 -0.37
N PRO A 127 -7.52 -6.79 -0.27
CA PRO A 127 -7.52 -7.59 0.96
C PRO A 127 -6.86 -6.91 2.16
N HIS A 128 -5.99 -5.92 1.96
CA HIS A 128 -5.28 -5.19 3.01
C HIS A 128 -6.01 -3.92 3.45
N GLY A 129 -7.06 -3.53 2.73
CA GLY A 129 -7.91 -2.39 3.02
C GLY A 129 -7.53 -1.15 2.21
N ASP A 130 -6.54 -1.23 1.33
CA ASP A 130 -6.14 -0.08 0.54
C ASP A 130 -7.15 0.20 -0.58
N PRO A 131 -7.42 1.48 -0.88
CA PRO A 131 -8.42 1.86 -1.86
C PRO A 131 -8.00 1.47 -3.28
N ILE A 132 -8.90 0.85 -4.04
CA ILE A 132 -8.66 0.49 -5.45
C ILE A 132 -8.93 1.73 -6.32
N PRO A 133 -7.95 2.25 -7.07
CA PRO A 133 -8.17 3.35 -7.99
C PRO A 133 -9.22 2.99 -9.05
N ASP A 134 -10.09 3.95 -9.41
CA ASP A 134 -11.05 3.75 -10.48
C ASP A 134 -10.38 3.77 -11.87
N ALA A 135 -11.13 3.50 -12.94
CA ALA A 135 -10.61 3.45 -14.30
C ALA A 135 -10.05 4.80 -14.80
N LYS A 136 -10.30 5.89 -14.07
CA LYS A 136 -9.77 7.24 -14.32
C LYS A 136 -8.65 7.61 -13.35
N GLY A 137 -8.16 6.66 -12.55
CA GLY A 137 -7.10 6.88 -11.57
C GLY A 137 -7.55 7.63 -10.31
N ARG A 138 -8.84 7.75 -10.04
CA ARG A 138 -9.31 8.44 -8.83
C ARG A 138 -9.29 7.48 -7.65
N ILE A 139 -8.64 7.89 -6.58
CA ILE A 139 -8.63 7.18 -5.29
C ILE A 139 -9.65 7.83 -4.36
N GLN A 140 -10.51 7.00 -3.77
CA GLN A 140 -11.38 7.45 -2.69
C GLN A 140 -10.59 7.40 -1.39
N SER A 141 -10.31 8.57 -0.80
CA SER A 141 -9.70 8.66 0.52
C SER A 141 -10.66 8.09 1.56
N LEU A 142 -10.10 7.32 2.48
CA LEU A 142 -10.78 6.83 3.67
C LEU A 142 -10.36 7.73 4.83
N GLU A 143 -11.32 8.20 5.61
CA GLU A 143 -11.03 8.97 6.82
C GLU A 143 -10.60 8.00 7.92
N THR A 144 -9.29 7.71 7.97
CA THR A 144 -8.69 6.82 8.96
C THR A 144 -7.62 7.53 9.76
N VAL A 145 -7.38 7.04 10.98
CA VAL A 145 -6.25 7.45 11.82
C VAL A 145 -5.38 6.25 12.15
N ALA A 146 -4.10 6.44 12.43
CA ALA A 146 -3.24 5.36 12.91
C ALA A 146 -3.68 4.95 14.33
N LEU A 147 -3.68 3.64 14.61
CA LEU A 147 -4.04 3.08 15.91
C LEU A 147 -3.18 3.67 17.04
N SER A 148 -1.92 4.00 16.74
CA SER A 148 -0.98 4.65 17.68
C SER A 148 -1.44 6.03 18.18
N THR A 149 -2.41 6.66 17.51
CA THR A 149 -2.94 7.99 17.86
C THR A 149 -4.17 7.95 18.76
N LEU A 150 -4.77 6.77 18.98
CA LEU A 150 -5.94 6.62 19.84
C LEU A 150 -5.56 6.72 21.33
N GLU A 151 -6.54 7.09 22.16
CA GLU A 151 -6.37 7.18 23.62
C GLU A 151 -6.91 5.94 24.33
N VAL A 152 -6.47 5.71 25.56
CA VAL A 152 -6.99 4.62 26.41
C VAL A 152 -8.50 4.77 26.59
N GLY A 153 -9.24 3.68 26.32
CA GLY A 153 -10.69 3.61 26.33
C GLY A 153 -11.34 3.84 24.97
N ASP A 154 -10.59 4.28 23.96
CA ASP A 154 -11.11 4.41 22.59
C ASP A 154 -11.44 3.04 21.99
N LYS A 155 -12.51 3.03 21.20
CA LYS A 155 -12.91 1.90 20.37
C LYS A 155 -12.79 2.28 18.91
N CYS A 156 -12.38 1.34 18.09
CA CYS A 156 -12.21 1.57 16.67
C CYS A 156 -12.42 0.28 15.87
N ARG A 157 -12.47 0.42 14.55
CA ARG A 157 -12.57 -0.66 13.58
C ARG A 157 -11.33 -0.64 12.69
N LEU A 158 -10.71 -1.79 12.47
CA LEU A 158 -9.61 -1.92 11.52
C LEU A 158 -10.09 -1.69 10.09
N ILE A 159 -9.51 -0.70 9.40
CA ILE A 159 -9.85 -0.33 8.02
C ILE A 159 -8.77 -0.76 7.02
N SER A 160 -7.49 -0.52 7.33
CA SER A 160 -6.38 -0.92 6.46
C SER A 160 -5.06 -1.10 7.22
N VAL A 161 -4.06 -1.67 6.54
CA VAL A 161 -2.70 -1.91 7.04
C VAL A 161 -1.66 -1.49 5.99
N SER A 162 -0.62 -0.74 6.37
CA SER A 162 0.21 0.03 5.40
C SER A 162 1.70 -0.33 5.30
N ASP A 163 2.26 -1.24 6.12
CA ASP A 163 3.70 -1.59 6.02
C ASP A 163 4.01 -2.42 4.76
N GLY A 164 2.98 -3.01 4.11
CA GLY A 164 3.08 -3.84 2.89
C GLY A 164 3.99 -5.07 3.00
N SER A 165 4.78 -5.19 4.07
CA SER A 165 5.79 -6.21 4.23
C SER A 165 5.12 -7.53 4.57
N VAL A 166 5.59 -8.60 3.92
CA VAL A 166 5.12 -9.96 4.20
C VAL A 166 5.27 -10.32 5.68
N ALA A 167 6.32 -9.80 6.34
CA ALA A 167 6.55 -10.01 7.77
C ALA A 167 5.45 -9.37 8.63
N PHE A 168 5.06 -8.14 8.32
CA PHE A 168 4.00 -7.44 9.03
C PHE A 168 2.62 -8.06 8.78
N LEU A 169 2.28 -8.36 7.52
CA LEU A 169 1.01 -9.02 7.19
C LEU A 169 0.88 -10.38 7.90
N LYS A 170 1.96 -11.15 7.99
CA LYS A 170 2.01 -12.38 8.78
C LYS A 170 1.78 -12.11 10.27
N TYR A 171 2.37 -11.05 10.82
CA TYR A 171 2.17 -10.71 12.22
C TYR A 171 0.70 -10.33 12.51
N VAL A 172 0.09 -9.48 11.68
CA VAL A 172 -1.34 -9.11 11.80
C VAL A 172 -2.23 -10.37 11.76
N SER A 173 -1.93 -11.30 10.85
CA SER A 173 -2.63 -12.60 10.74
C SER A 173 -2.47 -13.48 11.98
N GLN A 174 -1.24 -13.59 12.50
CA GLN A 174 -0.91 -14.46 13.61
C GLN A 174 -1.61 -14.04 14.90
N ILE A 175 -1.74 -12.73 15.11
CA ILE A 175 -2.55 -12.22 16.22
C ILE A 175 -4.05 -12.31 15.93
N GLY A 176 -4.47 -12.61 14.71
CA GLY A 176 -5.88 -12.79 14.36
C GLY A 176 -6.65 -11.47 14.20
N LEU A 177 -5.94 -10.39 13.89
CA LEU A 177 -6.59 -9.17 13.39
C LEU A 177 -6.93 -9.35 11.91
N ALA A 178 -8.13 -8.93 11.55
CA ALA A 178 -8.61 -8.89 10.18
C ALA A 178 -9.33 -7.56 9.93
N LEU A 179 -9.53 -7.18 8.67
CA LEU A 179 -10.34 -6.02 8.33
C LEU A 179 -11.71 -6.09 9.03
N SER A 180 -12.19 -4.94 9.46
CA SER A 180 -13.41 -4.75 10.27
C SER A 180 -13.36 -5.31 11.70
N SER A 181 -12.21 -5.79 12.19
CA SER A 181 -12.07 -6.17 13.62
C SER A 181 -12.32 -4.94 14.50
N GLU A 182 -13.15 -5.10 15.53
CA GLU A 182 -13.32 -4.08 16.56
C GLU A 182 -12.19 -4.19 17.59
N ILE A 183 -11.55 -3.05 17.86
CA ILE A 183 -10.38 -2.94 18.72
C ILE A 183 -10.68 -1.91 19.81
N GLU A 184 -10.39 -2.25 21.06
CA GLU A 184 -10.42 -1.34 22.21
C GLU A 184 -8.99 -1.14 22.73
N VAL A 185 -8.61 0.12 22.93
CA VAL A 185 -7.30 0.47 23.51
C VAL A 185 -7.39 0.41 25.03
N LEU A 186 -6.64 -0.48 25.66
CA LEU A 186 -6.70 -0.71 27.11
C LEU A 186 -5.62 0.02 27.89
N ASP A 187 -4.42 0.15 27.33
CA ASP A 187 -3.29 0.77 28.00
C ASP A 187 -2.21 1.23 27.02
N HIS A 188 -1.42 2.24 27.41
CA HIS A 188 -0.24 2.74 26.71
C HIS A 188 0.98 2.59 27.61
N ARG A 189 1.97 1.80 27.18
CA ARG A 189 3.20 1.61 27.96
C ARG A 189 4.10 2.83 27.80
N GLU A 190 4.37 3.53 28.90
CA GLU A 190 5.20 4.75 28.88
C GLU A 190 6.63 4.52 28.38
N PHE A 191 7.20 3.32 28.59
CA PHE A 191 8.61 3.05 28.29
C PHE A 191 8.92 3.05 26.78
N ASP A 192 8.12 2.37 25.97
CA ASP A 192 8.35 2.17 24.53
C ASP A 192 7.16 2.60 23.65
N GLY A 193 6.07 3.07 24.26
CA GLY A 193 4.86 3.45 23.56
C GLY A 193 4.08 2.28 22.98
N SER A 194 4.33 1.04 23.42
CA SER A 194 3.49 -0.11 23.04
C SER A 194 2.06 0.02 23.59
N LEU A 195 1.10 -0.54 22.86
CA LEU A 195 -0.32 -0.52 23.21
C LEU A 195 -0.73 -1.92 23.69
N LEU A 196 -1.57 -1.96 24.73
CA LEU A 196 -2.37 -3.13 25.05
C LEU A 196 -3.74 -2.94 24.39
N ILE A 197 -4.09 -3.83 23.47
CA ILE A 197 -5.36 -3.77 22.75
C ILE A 197 -6.23 -4.99 23.05
N ARG A 198 -7.54 -4.82 22.99
CA ARG A 198 -8.52 -5.91 23.06
C ARG A 198 -9.27 -6.04 21.75
N PHE A 199 -9.37 -7.26 21.24
CA PHE A 199 -10.17 -7.61 20.07
C PHE A 199 -10.49 -9.11 20.14
N ASN A 200 -11.60 -9.56 19.54
CA ASN A 200 -12.00 -10.98 19.53
C ASN A 200 -11.93 -11.65 20.92
N ASP A 201 -12.38 -10.94 21.97
CA ASP A 201 -12.35 -11.38 23.37
C ASP A 201 -10.96 -11.73 23.94
N LYS A 202 -9.87 -11.30 23.31
CA LYS A 202 -8.51 -11.45 23.81
C LYS A 202 -7.78 -10.12 23.91
N GLU A 203 -6.72 -10.10 24.71
CA GLU A 203 -5.82 -8.97 24.88
C GLU A 203 -4.47 -9.28 24.23
N GLU A 204 -3.91 -8.32 23.51
CA GLU A 204 -2.64 -8.46 22.80
C GLU A 204 -1.80 -7.19 23.02
N SER A 205 -0.50 -7.37 23.30
CA SER A 205 0.43 -6.25 23.35
C SER A 205 1.04 -6.06 21.97
N VAL A 206 0.88 -4.87 21.40
CA VAL A 206 1.44 -4.51 20.09
C VAL A 206 2.43 -3.36 20.24
N SER A 207 3.50 -3.37 19.46
CA SER A 207 4.49 -2.29 19.50
C SER A 207 3.91 -0.99 18.96
N ARG A 208 4.54 0.14 19.31
CA ARG A 208 4.21 1.44 18.71
C ARG A 208 4.29 1.40 17.18
N THR A 209 5.36 0.81 16.66
CA THR A 209 5.58 0.65 15.22
C THR A 209 4.45 -0.14 14.58
N PHE A 210 4.01 -1.24 15.20
CA PHE A 210 2.85 -1.97 14.70
C PHE A 210 1.61 -1.06 14.61
N ALA A 211 1.33 -0.31 15.68
CA ALA A 211 0.17 0.57 15.74
C ALA A 211 0.25 1.78 14.79
N GLU A 212 1.45 2.17 14.34
CA GLU A 212 1.65 3.22 13.33
C GLU A 212 1.26 2.75 11.91
N PHE A 213 1.35 1.45 11.63
CA PHE A 213 0.98 0.86 10.34
C PHE A 213 -0.44 0.25 10.31
N VAL A 214 -1.21 0.40 11.38
CA VAL A 214 -2.60 -0.06 11.47
C VAL A 214 -3.54 1.15 11.44
N PHE A 215 -4.38 1.24 10.42
CA PHE A 215 -5.28 2.36 10.19
C PHE A 215 -6.72 1.98 10.53
N VAL A 216 -7.36 2.83 11.32
CA VAL A 216 -8.63 2.54 11.97
C VAL A 216 -9.63 3.69 11.83
N GLU A 217 -10.91 3.34 11.96
CA GLU A 217 -12.04 4.26 12.10
C GLU A 217 -12.53 4.21 13.55
N LYS A 218 -12.62 5.35 14.24
CA LYS A 218 -13.12 5.41 15.63
C LYS A 218 -14.64 5.16 15.65
N ILE A 219 -15.12 4.36 16.61
CA ILE A 219 -16.54 3.96 16.76
C ILE A 219 -17.14 4.34 18.11
#